data_AF-A0A3D6C4E6-F1
#
_entry.id   AF-A0A3D6C4E6-F1
#
_cell.length_a   1.000
_cell.length_b   1.000
_cell.length_c   1.000
_cell.angle_alpha   90.00
_cell.angle_beta   90.00
_cell.angle_gamma   90.00
#
_symmetry.space_group_name_H-M   'P 1'
#
loop_
_entity.id
_entity.type
_entity.pdbx_description
1 polymer ?
#
loop_
_entity_poly.entity_id
_entity_poly.type
_entity_poly.pdbx_seq_one_letter_code
_entity_poly.pdbx_strand_id
1 'polypeptide(L)'
;LQRELEWINMSPKGKRTKSKARIKAYEDLLKKDVQQQEQEMEIFIPPGPRLGSKVVVAEKVSKAFDDKLLVEDMDFIIPAGAIVGVVGPNGAG
;
A
#
# COMPACT_ATOMS: atom_id res chain seq x y z
N LEU A 1 -23.27 -0.30 18.45
CA LEU A 1 -22.90 0.99 17.80
C LEU A 1 -24.09 1.97 17.72
N GLN A 2 -25.24 1.61 17.14
CA GLN A 2 -26.39 2.54 16.99
C GLN A 2 -26.90 3.19 18.29
N ARG A 3 -27.09 2.41 19.36
CA ARG A 3 -27.55 2.93 20.68
C ARG A 3 -26.64 3.99 21.30
N GLU A 4 -25.33 3.95 21.04
CA GLU A 4 -24.38 4.93 21.58
C GLU A 4 -24.28 6.18 20.72
N LEU A 5 -24.38 6.03 19.39
CA LEU A 5 -24.50 7.13 18.44
C LEU A 5 -25.75 7.97 18.70
N GLU A 6 -26.88 7.32 18.99
CA GLU A 6 -28.13 7.98 19.40
C GLU A 6 -27.94 8.80 20.67
N TRP A 7 -27.19 8.30 21.66
CA TRP A 7 -26.91 9.03 22.90
C TRP A 7 -25.92 10.19 22.72
N ILE A 8 -24.91 10.03 21.85
CA ILE A 8 -23.99 11.12 21.46
C ILE A 8 -24.73 12.19 20.65
N ASN A 9 -25.72 11.83 19.82
CA ASN A 9 -26.54 12.79 19.06
C ASN A 9 -27.67 13.43 19.89
N MET A 10 -28.09 12.83 21.00
CA MET A 10 -29.05 13.46 21.91
C MET A 10 -28.47 14.75 22.53
N SER A 11 -29.18 15.86 22.39
CA SER A 11 -28.86 17.11 23.10
C SER A 11 -28.99 16.89 24.61
N PRO A 12 -28.03 17.35 25.43
CA PRO A 12 -28.06 17.11 26.87
C PRO A 12 -29.30 17.74 27.50
N LYS A 13 -30.14 16.93 28.17
CA LYS A 13 -31.23 17.44 29.00
C LYS A 13 -30.63 18.07 30.27
N GLY A 14 -30.57 19.40 30.29
CA GLY A 14 -30.05 20.19 31.42
C GLY A 14 -28.52 20.29 31.46
N LYS A 15 -27.99 21.11 32.39
CA LYS A 15 -26.56 21.44 32.60
C LYS A 15 -25.68 20.24 33.05
N ARG A 16 -25.87 19.05 32.49
CA ARG A 16 -24.98 17.90 32.70
C ARG A 16 -24.15 17.67 31.45
N THR A 17 -22.84 17.87 31.60
CA THR A 17 -21.85 17.61 30.56
C THR A 17 -21.81 16.10 30.29
N LYS A 18 -21.84 15.70 29.01
CA LYS A 18 -21.67 14.28 28.61
C LYS A 18 -20.38 13.74 29.22
N SER A 19 -20.41 12.51 29.73
CA SER A 19 -19.23 11.88 30.33
C SER A 19 -18.11 11.74 29.30
N LYS A 20 -17.02 12.50 29.49
CA LYS A 20 -15.83 12.47 28.64
C LYS A 20 -15.24 11.06 28.50
N ALA A 21 -15.32 10.25 29.55
CA ALA A 21 -14.85 8.86 29.55
C ALA A 21 -15.63 7.98 28.56
N ARG A 22 -16.93 8.23 28.39
CA ARG A 22 -17.79 7.45 27.49
C ARG A 22 -17.60 7.83 26.02
N ILE A 23 -17.37 9.12 25.75
CA ILE A 23 -17.01 9.61 24.40
C ILE A 23 -15.66 9.02 23.99
N LYS A 24 -14.67 9.06 24.89
CA LYS A 24 -13.34 8.46 24.66
C LYS A 24 -13.42 6.96 24.35
N ALA A 25 -14.21 6.20 25.12
CA ALA A 25 -14.38 4.77 24.87
C ALA A 25 -14.99 4.46 23.49
N TYR A 26 -15.92 5.28 23.00
CA TYR A 26 -16.51 5.14 21.67
C TYR A 26 -15.50 5.48 20.56
N GLU A 27 -14.73 6.57 20.72
CA GLU A 27 -13.64 6.92 19.79
C GLU A 27 -12.56 5.83 19.74
N ASP A 28 -12.20 5.25 20.89
CA ASP A 28 -11.22 4.17 20.97
C ASP A 28 -11.74 2.88 20.30
N LEU A 29 -13.04 2.59 20.38
CA LEU A 29 -13.68 1.48 19.66
C LEU A 29 -13.71 1.69 18.15
N LEU A 30 -14.09 2.88 17.69
CA LEU A 30 -14.06 3.26 16.27
C LEU A 30 -12.66 3.14 15.68
N LYS A 31 -11.64 3.60 16.41
CA LYS A 31 -10.24 3.49 15.97
C LYS A 31 -9.78 2.04 15.84
N LYS A 32 -10.18 1.17 16.76
CA LYS A 32 -9.85 -0.27 16.69
C LYS A 32 -10.48 -0.96 15.48
N ASP A 33 -11.73 -0.63 15.16
CA ASP A 33 -12.46 -1.20 14.02
C ASP A 33 -11.82 -0.80 12.68
N VAL A 34 -11.42 0.48 12.55
CA VAL A 34 -10.69 0.98 11.38
C VAL A 34 -9.31 0.33 11.25
N GLN A 35 -8.57 0.19 12.35
CA GLN A 35 -7.27 -0.49 12.34
C GLN A 35 -7.36 -1.97 11.97
N GLN A 36 -8.42 -2.67 12.38
CA GLN A 36 -8.65 -4.06 11.96
C GLN A 36 -8.97 -4.14 10.46
N GLN A 37 -9.81 -3.25 9.94
CA GLN A 37 -10.10 -3.21 8.51
C GLN A 37 -8.85 -2.89 7.66
N GLU A 38 -7.99 -1.97 8.11
CA GLU A 38 -6.72 -1.68 7.44
C GLU A 38 -5.76 -2.88 7.45
N GLN A 39 -5.74 -3.68 8.52
CA GLN A 39 -4.92 -4.89 8.61
C GLN A 39 -5.41 -6.03 7.70
N GLU A 40 -6.71 -6.13 7.46
CA GLU A 40 -7.29 -7.18 6.60
C GLU A 40 -7.22 -6.84 5.10
N MET A 41 -6.86 -5.61 4.73
CA MET A 41 -6.67 -5.23 3.34
C MET A 41 -5.33 -5.77 2.79
N GLU A 42 -5.33 -7.05 2.41
CA GLU A 42 -4.23 -7.64 1.66
C GLU A 42 -4.41 -7.42 0.14
N ILE A 43 -3.34 -6.98 -0.53
CA ILE A 43 -3.31 -6.91 -1.99
C ILE A 43 -3.02 -8.31 -2.52
N PHE A 44 -4.01 -8.92 -3.16
CA PHE A 44 -3.84 -10.21 -3.82
C PHE A 44 -3.22 -10.05 -5.22
N ILE A 45 -2.07 -10.68 -5.45
CA ILE A 45 -1.42 -10.76 -6.77
C ILE A 45 -1.61 -12.18 -7.30
N PRO A 46 -2.35 -12.38 -8.40
CA PRO A 46 -2.55 -13.71 -8.97
C PRO A 46 -1.23 -14.27 -9.52
N PRO A 47 -1.03 -15.60 -9.46
CA PRO A 47 0.14 -16.22 -10.06
C PRO A 47 0.13 -16.04 -11.59
N GLY A 48 1.30 -15.76 -12.14
CA GLY A 48 1.48 -15.65 -13.59
C GLY A 48 1.33 -16.99 -14.33
N PRO A 49 1.20 -16.96 -15.67
CA PRO A 49 1.21 -18.16 -16.49
C PRO A 49 2.56 -18.90 -16.40
N ARG A 50 2.61 -20.14 -16.88
CA ARG A 50 3.87 -20.90 -16.93
C ARG A 50 4.88 -20.21 -17.85
N LEU A 51 6.10 -20.02 -17.36
CA LEU A 51 7.21 -19.42 -18.10
C LEU A 51 8.31 -20.45 -18.38
N GLY A 52 9.10 -20.20 -19.43
CA GLY A 52 10.32 -20.96 -19.74
C GLY A 52 11.50 -20.58 -18.82
N SER A 53 12.64 -21.25 -18.99
CA SER A 53 13.81 -21.09 -18.10
C SER A 53 14.47 -19.71 -18.16
N LYS A 54 14.45 -19.04 -19.32
CA LYS A 54 14.89 -17.65 -19.51
C LYS A 54 13.66 -16.79 -19.84
N VAL A 55 13.38 -15.81 -18.99
CA VAL A 55 12.20 -14.93 -19.11
C VAL A 55 12.56 -13.62 -19.78
N VAL A 56 13.68 -13.01 -19.39
CA VAL A 56 14.22 -11.82 -20.04
C VAL A 56 15.68 -12.08 -20.38
N VAL A 57 16.07 -11.69 -21.58
CA VAL A 57 17.47 -11.68 -22.04
C VAL A 57 17.73 -10.29 -22.60
N ALA A 58 18.64 -9.57 -21.96
CA ALA A 58 19.16 -8.29 -22.41
C ALA A 58 20.58 -8.54 -22.93
N GLU A 59 20.82 -8.20 -24.19
CA GLU A 59 22.13 -8.28 -24.82
C GLU A 59 22.50 -6.89 -25.35
N LYS A 60 23.58 -6.31 -24.80
CA LYS A 60 24.15 -5.01 -25.18
C LYS A 60 23.13 -3.87 -25.25
N VAL A 61 22.19 -3.87 -24.31
CA VAL A 61 21.10 -2.90 -24.32
C VAL A 61 21.67 -1.53 -23.98
N SER A 62 21.47 -0.58 -24.89
CA SER A 62 21.86 0.82 -24.71
C SER A 62 20.66 1.72 -24.99
N LYS A 63 20.45 2.73 -24.15
CA LYS A 63 19.36 3.69 -24.28
C LYS A 63 19.81 5.07 -23.82
N ALA A 64 19.52 6.06 -24.65
CA ALA A 64 19.60 7.48 -24.30
C ALA A 64 18.24 8.16 -24.53
N PHE A 65 18.03 9.27 -23.84
CA PHE A 65 16.95 10.21 -24.06
C PHE A 65 17.56 11.61 -24.21
N ASP A 66 17.37 12.22 -25.38
CA ASP A 66 18.11 13.40 -25.82
C ASP A 66 19.62 13.22 -25.60
N ASP A 67 20.27 14.15 -24.89
CA ASP A 67 21.70 14.12 -24.59
C ASP A 67 22.03 13.26 -23.34
N LYS A 68 21.02 12.66 -22.69
CA LYS A 68 21.21 11.87 -21.47
C LYS A 68 21.28 10.38 -21.79
N LEU A 69 22.45 9.79 -21.59
CA LEU A 69 22.63 8.34 -21.57
C LEU A 69 21.99 7.76 -20.30
N LEU A 70 21.07 6.81 -20.47
CA LEU A 70 20.35 6.14 -19.39
C LEU A 70 20.97 4.77 -19.08
N VAL A 71 21.25 4.00 -20.12
CA VAL A 71 21.84 2.66 -20.05
C VAL A 71 22.82 2.50 -21.20
N GLU A 72 23.96 1.85 -20.95
CA GLU A 72 24.97 1.54 -21.96
C GLU A 72 25.45 0.11 -21.80
N ASP A 73 25.50 -0.62 -22.92
CA ASP A 73 26.03 -1.98 -23.06
C ASP A 73 25.62 -2.95 -21.93
N MET A 74 24.33 -2.93 -21.57
CA MET A 74 23.81 -3.73 -20.47
C MET A 74 23.46 -5.15 -20.92
N ASP A 75 24.08 -6.13 -20.26
CA ASP A 75 23.87 -7.57 -20.46
C ASP A 75 23.31 -8.23 -19.19
N PHE A 76 22.14 -8.87 -19.28
CA PHE A 76 21.63 -9.71 -18.19
C PHE A 76 20.59 -10.75 -18.64
N ILE A 77 20.38 -11.77 -17.80
CA ILE A 77 19.34 -12.78 -17.97
C ILE A 77 18.49 -12.86 -16.70
N ILE A 78 17.17 -12.80 -16.83
CA ILE A 78 16.22 -13.03 -15.74
C ILE A 78 15.60 -14.41 -15.92
N PRO A 79 15.80 -15.36 -14.99
CA PRO A 79 15.19 -16.68 -15.04
C PRO A 79 13.76 -16.68 -14.49
N ALA A 80 13.04 -17.79 -14.70
CA ALA A 80 11.70 -17.97 -14.13
C ALA A 80 11.72 -17.89 -12.60
N GLY A 81 10.76 -17.16 -12.04
CA GLY A 81 10.61 -16.99 -10.59
C GLY A 81 11.56 -16.00 -9.94
N ALA A 82 12.46 -15.35 -10.70
CA ALA A 82 13.32 -14.31 -10.17
C ALA A 82 12.52 -13.05 -9.79
N ILE A 83 12.87 -12.48 -8.64
CA ILE A 83 12.39 -11.17 -8.18
C ILE A 83 13.54 -10.18 -8.35
N VAL A 84 13.35 -9.14 -9.15
CA VAL A 84 14.38 -8.13 -9.45
C VAL A 84 13.91 -6.78 -8.90
N GLY A 85 14.67 -6.26 -7.93
CA GLY A 85 14.48 -4.89 -7.43
C GLY A 85 15.34 -3.91 -8.24
N VAL A 86 14.73 -2.86 -8.76
CA VAL A 86 15.43 -1.76 -9.43
C VAL A 86 15.55 -0.59 -8.47
N VAL A 87 16.75 -0.04 -8.33
CA VAL A 87 17.05 1.06 -7.40
C VAL A 87 17.78 2.18 -8.14
N GLY A 88 17.45 3.42 -7.80
CA GLY A 88 18.06 4.60 -8.40
C GLY A 88 17.29 5.87 -8.05
N PRO A 89 17.87 7.05 -8.29
CA PRO A 89 17.16 8.31 -8.16
C PRO A 89 16.01 8.39 -9.18
N ASN A 90 15.00 9.22 -8.89
CA ASN A 90 13.92 9.47 -9.85
C ASN A 90 14.48 9.98 -11.18
N GLY A 91 14.07 9.34 -12.28
CA GLY A 91 14.55 9.68 -13.63
C GLY A 91 15.96 9.16 -13.95
N ALA A 92 16.46 8.16 -13.21
CA ALA A 92 17.73 7.50 -13.53
C ALA A 92 17.74 6.85 -14.92
N GLY A 93 16.61 6.27 -15.33
CA GLY A 93 16.55 5.33 -16.44
C GLY A 93 16.38 3.93 -15.89
#